data_AF-A0A1K1RDX3-F1
#
_entry.id   AF-A0A1K1RDX3-F1
#
_cell.length_a   1.000
_cell.length_b   1.000
_cell.length_c   1.000
_cell.angle_alpha   90.00
_cell.angle_beta   90.00
_cell.angle_gamma   90.00
#
_symmetry.space_group_name_H-M   'P 1'
#
loop_
_entity.id
_entity.type
_entity.pdbx_description
1 polymer ?
#
loop_
_entity_poly.entity_id
_entity_poly.type
_entity_poly.pdbx_seq_one_letter_code
_entity_poly.pdbx_strand_id
1 'polypeptide(L)'
;MDISVHAAEEALGWIEELSRVGYRGVLNFTLYSHGEWPWRIHIRSFIASPTTGVFFRGDGRGPSLDIGENVTSRVRSTFIVDPMEGMITDPQSRSDFTLFYGTSPVPGQPYVPPRVDEGIPKSRISDKVFSGGTASFDFHHYGKDPLTPGFITPSLDVHSALSVTEDQEKGMLIIKGSFTGDSFPSAEAFVVDQSGMTKVFLGAKQESGGIHSLFGDNKNPLFNVDMQIMFDSNGNFTSVCQGDQTYTIDEWNKYIQDEF
;
A
#
# COMPACT_ATOMS: atom_id res chain seq x y z
N MET A 1 -8.39 23.07 21.78
CA MET A 1 -7.38 23.46 20.78
C MET A 1 -6.07 23.12 21.43
N ASP A 2 -5.69 21.85 21.29
CA ASP A 2 -4.50 21.31 21.93
C ASP A 2 -3.32 21.64 21.04
N ILE A 3 -2.38 22.37 21.61
CA ILE A 3 -1.15 22.77 20.94
C ILE A 3 -0.26 21.53 20.94
N SER A 4 0.19 21.07 19.77
CA SER A 4 1.23 20.05 19.66
C SER A 4 2.41 20.46 20.54
N VAL A 5 2.71 19.65 21.56
CA VAL A 5 3.80 19.91 22.53
C VAL A 5 5.12 20.05 21.79
N HIS A 6 5.29 19.31 20.68
CA HIS A 6 6.46 19.37 19.83
C HIS A 6 6.64 20.74 19.17
N ALA A 7 5.57 21.31 18.59
CA ALA A 7 5.62 22.63 17.98
C ALA A 7 5.91 23.75 19.00
N ALA A 8 5.48 23.57 20.25
CA ALA A 8 5.81 24.49 21.35
C ALA A 8 7.29 24.37 21.77
N GLU A 9 7.84 23.15 21.84
CA GLU A 9 9.25 22.90 22.15
C GLU A 9 10.19 23.45 21.07
N GLU A 10 9.87 23.26 19.79
CA GLU A 10 10.65 23.84 18.70
C GLU A 10 10.65 25.38 18.76
N ALA A 11 9.47 26.00 18.95
CA ALA A 11 9.38 27.44 19.08
C ALA A 11 10.21 27.98 20.25
N LEU A 12 10.27 27.25 21.37
CA LEU A 12 11.13 27.58 22.52
C LEU A 12 12.63 27.49 22.16
N GLY A 13 13.04 26.47 21.39
CA GLY A 13 14.41 26.34 20.89
C GLY A 13 14.85 27.54 20.05
N TRP A 14 14.01 27.99 19.12
CA TRP A 14 14.27 29.19 18.31
C TRP A 14 14.37 30.46 19.16
N ILE A 15 13.55 30.60 20.21
CA ILE A 15 13.61 31.73 21.12
C ILE A 15 14.94 31.77 21.87
N GLU A 16 15.43 30.62 22.37
CA GLU A 16 16.72 30.55 23.02
C GLU A 16 17.87 30.94 22.08
N GLU A 17 17.86 30.45 20.84
CA GLU A 17 18.90 30.76 19.86
C GLU A 17 18.89 32.25 19.46
N LEU A 18 17.71 32.83 19.23
CA LEU A 18 17.55 34.25 18.92
C LEU A 18 17.95 35.16 20.08
N SER A 19 17.76 34.72 21.33
CA SER A 19 18.23 35.44 22.51
C SER A 19 19.75 35.51 22.58
N ARG A 20 20.46 34.43 22.18
CA ARG A 20 21.93 34.38 22.17
C ARG A 20 22.55 35.34 21.17
N VAL A 21 21.85 35.66 20.08
CA VAL A 21 22.29 36.64 19.08
C VAL A 21 21.78 38.06 19.35
N GLY A 22 21.16 38.29 20.52
CA GLY A 22 20.80 39.63 20.98
C GLY A 22 19.55 40.23 20.31
N TYR A 23 18.68 39.41 19.72
CA TYR A 23 17.41 39.87 19.16
C TYR A 23 16.49 40.44 20.26
N ARG A 24 15.84 41.58 20.00
CA ARG A 24 14.95 42.28 20.96
C ARG A 24 13.57 42.64 20.40
N GLY A 25 13.12 41.97 19.35
CA GLY A 25 11.79 42.17 18.76
C GLY A 25 10.69 41.32 19.37
N VAL A 26 9.45 41.54 18.92
CA VAL A 26 8.30 40.66 19.20
C VAL A 26 8.22 39.63 18.08
N LEU A 27 8.31 38.35 18.43
CA LEU A 27 8.06 37.24 17.51
C LEU A 27 6.60 36.84 17.59
N ASN A 28 5.89 36.95 16.47
CA ASN A 28 4.54 36.41 16.34
C ASN A 28 4.65 35.04 15.67
N PHE A 29 4.37 33.98 16.41
CA PHE A 29 4.24 32.64 15.85
C PHE A 29 2.78 32.34 15.56
N THR A 30 2.49 31.81 14.39
CA THR A 30 1.21 31.15 14.10
C THR A 30 1.50 29.66 14.11
N LEU A 31 1.01 28.96 15.13
CA LEU A 31 1.10 27.51 15.21
C LEU A 31 0.03 26.92 14.31
N TYR A 32 0.46 26.25 13.25
CA TYR A 32 -0.42 25.49 12.39
C TYR A 32 -0.39 24.04 12.88
N SER A 33 -1.50 23.54 13.45
CA SER A 33 -1.71 22.09 13.58
C SER A 33 -2.23 21.58 12.25
N HIS A 34 -1.33 21.45 11.28
CA HIS A 34 -1.61 20.78 10.00
C HIS A 34 -1.03 19.37 10.07
N GLY A 35 -1.72 18.40 9.46
CA GLY A 35 -1.41 16.97 9.49
C GLY A 35 0.09 16.73 9.34
N GLU A 36 0.68 16.25 10.43
CA GLU A 36 2.13 16.12 10.52
C GLU A 36 2.61 14.95 9.66
N TRP A 37 1.80 13.89 9.52
CA TRP A 37 2.25 12.60 9.02
C TRP A 37 1.39 12.04 7.86
N PRO A 38 1.74 12.35 6.60
CA PRO A 38 1.13 11.68 5.44
C PRO A 38 1.57 10.21 5.33
N TRP A 39 0.63 9.26 5.41
CA TRP A 39 0.92 7.83 5.38
C TRP A 39 0.84 7.25 3.96
N ARG A 40 1.95 6.72 3.45
CA ARG A 40 1.97 6.08 2.12
C ARG A 40 1.52 4.63 2.21
N ILE A 41 0.48 4.29 1.46
CA ILE A 41 -0.05 2.92 1.36
C ILE A 41 0.29 2.34 0.00
N HIS A 42 0.78 1.11 -0.01
CA HIS A 42 1.03 0.29 -1.19
C HIS A 42 0.07 -0.89 -1.21
N ILE A 43 -0.48 -1.18 -2.40
CA ILE A 43 -1.32 -2.36 -2.65
C ILE A 43 -0.83 -2.99 -3.95
N ARG A 44 -0.53 -4.30 -3.92
CA ARG A 44 0.04 -5.01 -5.07
C ARG A 44 -0.68 -6.31 -5.33
N SER A 45 -0.76 -6.64 -6.62
CA SER A 45 -1.27 -7.90 -7.15
C SER A 45 -0.15 -8.59 -7.93
N PHE A 46 0.22 -9.81 -7.58
CA PHE A 46 1.40 -10.52 -8.13
C PHE A 46 1.18 -12.03 -8.18
N ILE A 47 1.79 -12.70 -9.15
CA ILE A 47 1.69 -14.15 -9.32
C ILE A 47 2.82 -14.81 -8.53
N ALA A 48 2.50 -15.53 -7.46
CA ALA A 48 3.51 -16.11 -6.57
C ALA A 48 4.40 -17.13 -7.28
N SER A 49 3.83 -17.87 -8.24
CA SER A 49 4.58 -18.82 -9.07
C SER A 49 5.49 -18.13 -10.11
N PRO A 50 6.63 -18.72 -10.50
CA PRO A 50 7.51 -18.14 -11.54
C PRO A 50 6.92 -18.21 -12.94
N THR A 51 5.90 -19.06 -13.15
CA THR A 51 5.18 -19.18 -14.42
C THR A 51 3.68 -19.32 -14.16
N THR A 52 2.87 -18.85 -15.12
CA THR A 52 1.42 -19.08 -15.15
C THR A 52 1.00 -19.61 -16.51
N GLY A 53 0.04 -20.55 -16.53
CA GLY A 53 -0.44 -21.17 -17.77
C GLY A 53 0.65 -21.79 -18.65
N VAL A 54 1.78 -22.21 -18.05
CA VAL A 54 3.01 -22.76 -18.69
C VAL A 54 3.80 -21.77 -19.55
N PHE A 55 3.14 -20.83 -20.22
CA PHE A 55 3.78 -19.97 -21.23
C PHE A 55 3.97 -18.52 -20.81
N PHE A 56 3.46 -18.11 -19.67
CA PHE A 56 3.62 -16.74 -19.18
C PHE A 56 4.53 -16.70 -17.97
N ARG A 57 5.32 -15.63 -17.88
CA ARG A 57 6.11 -15.28 -16.70
C ARG A 57 5.18 -14.90 -15.54
N GLY A 58 5.37 -15.53 -14.38
CA GLY A 58 4.84 -15.05 -13.11
C GLY A 58 5.90 -14.27 -12.33
N ASP A 59 5.56 -13.77 -11.14
CA ASP A 59 6.46 -12.96 -10.33
C ASP A 59 7.44 -13.81 -9.50
N GLY A 60 7.10 -15.06 -9.21
CA GLY A 60 8.03 -16.02 -8.61
C GLY A 60 8.52 -15.63 -7.21
N ARG A 61 7.65 -14.99 -6.42
CA ARG A 61 8.00 -14.43 -5.10
C ARG A 61 6.87 -14.60 -4.09
N GLY A 62 7.21 -14.47 -2.81
CA GLY A 62 6.24 -14.24 -1.74
C GLY A 62 5.94 -12.74 -1.54
N PRO A 63 5.17 -12.40 -0.49
CA PRO A 63 4.92 -11.02 -0.11
C PRO A 63 6.21 -10.32 0.32
N SER A 64 6.32 -9.04 0.01
CA SER A 64 7.53 -8.25 0.26
C SER A 64 7.20 -6.82 0.67
N LEU A 65 8.05 -6.19 1.45
CA LEU A 65 7.96 -4.76 1.76
C LEU A 65 8.88 -3.92 0.89
N ASP A 66 9.75 -4.54 0.09
CA ASP A 66 10.66 -3.82 -0.78
C ASP A 66 9.86 -3.13 -1.92
N ILE A 67 10.08 -1.82 -2.05
CA ILE A 67 9.46 -0.93 -3.03
C ILE A 67 10.30 -0.78 -4.30
N GLY A 68 11.49 -1.39 -4.34
CA GLY A 68 12.38 -1.41 -5.47
C GLY A 68 11.75 -2.00 -6.73
N GLU A 69 12.43 -1.78 -7.85
CA GLU A 69 12.00 -2.25 -9.17
C GLU A 69 12.17 -3.77 -9.34
N ASN A 70 12.98 -4.41 -8.49
CA ASN A 70 13.22 -5.85 -8.54
C ASN A 70 12.04 -6.68 -8.00
N VAL A 71 11.11 -6.06 -7.28
CA VAL A 71 9.91 -6.74 -6.73
C VAL A 71 8.75 -6.58 -7.70
N THR A 72 8.65 -7.50 -8.66
CA THR A 72 7.70 -7.37 -9.75
C THR A 72 6.25 -7.57 -9.29
N SER A 73 5.28 -6.96 -9.98
CA SER A 73 3.85 -7.12 -9.74
C SER A 73 3.05 -6.94 -11.04
N ARG A 74 1.90 -7.61 -11.14
CA ARG A 74 0.96 -7.42 -12.25
C ARG A 74 0.25 -6.07 -12.15
N VAL A 75 -0.11 -5.65 -10.93
CA VAL A 75 -0.56 -4.29 -10.63
C VAL A 75 0.10 -3.84 -9.33
N ARG A 76 0.63 -2.62 -9.32
CA ARG A 76 1.11 -1.93 -8.13
C ARG A 76 0.40 -0.59 -8.07
N SER A 77 -0.28 -0.34 -6.96
CA SER A 77 -0.89 0.96 -6.67
C SER A 77 -0.29 1.56 -5.40
N THR A 78 -0.16 2.88 -5.40
CA THR A 78 0.25 3.65 -4.23
C THR A 78 -0.58 4.91 -4.13
N PHE A 79 -0.79 5.39 -2.92
CA PHE A 79 -1.39 6.68 -2.61
C PHE A 79 -0.96 7.11 -1.21
N ILE A 80 -1.19 8.37 -0.88
CA ILE A 80 -0.88 8.97 0.40
C ILE A 80 -2.17 9.33 1.11
N VAL A 81 -2.31 8.96 2.37
CA VAL A 81 -3.45 9.31 3.22
C VAL A 81 -2.97 10.22 4.33
N ASP A 82 -3.59 11.38 4.45
CA ASP A 82 -3.39 12.30 5.56
C ASP A 82 -4.74 12.49 6.28
N PRO A 83 -5.00 11.73 7.37
CA PRO A 83 -6.27 11.79 8.09
C PRO A 83 -6.51 13.14 8.77
N MET A 84 -5.44 13.83 9.18
CA MET A 84 -5.50 15.09 9.91
C MET A 84 -5.77 16.27 8.98
N GLU A 85 -5.18 16.27 7.78
CA GLU A 85 -5.51 17.23 6.72
C GLU A 85 -6.80 16.89 5.97
N GLY A 86 -7.33 15.68 6.14
CA GLY A 86 -8.52 15.22 5.44
C GLY A 86 -8.29 15.05 3.94
N MET A 87 -7.13 14.50 3.57
CA MET A 87 -6.69 14.38 2.17
C MET A 87 -6.23 12.98 1.82
N ILE A 88 -6.43 12.63 0.54
CA ILE A 88 -5.81 11.46 -0.09
C ILE A 88 -5.23 11.92 -1.43
N THR A 89 -3.92 11.78 -1.59
CA THR A 89 -3.13 12.36 -2.69
C THR A 89 -2.26 11.32 -3.38
N ASP A 90 -1.63 11.73 -4.48
CA ASP A 90 -0.67 10.97 -5.28
C ASP A 90 -1.09 9.53 -5.64
N PRO A 91 -2.33 9.29 -6.12
CA PRO A 91 -2.69 7.98 -6.62
C PRO A 91 -1.86 7.64 -7.86
N GLN A 92 -1.11 6.56 -7.79
CA GLN A 92 -0.36 6.01 -8.91
C GLN A 92 -0.69 4.54 -9.08
N SER A 93 -0.73 4.09 -10.33
CA SER A 93 -0.83 2.67 -10.69
C SER A 93 0.13 2.35 -11.82
N ARG A 94 0.85 1.24 -11.69
CA ARG A 94 1.80 0.72 -12.70
C ARG A 94 1.81 -0.80 -12.74
N SER A 95 2.41 -1.37 -13.77
CA SER A 95 2.53 -2.80 -13.98
C SER A 95 3.96 -3.14 -14.39
N ASP A 96 4.46 -4.31 -13.99
CA ASP A 96 5.63 -4.88 -14.65
C ASP A 96 5.20 -5.59 -15.93
N PHE A 97 6.06 -5.58 -16.96
CA PHE A 97 5.75 -6.19 -18.25
C PHE A 97 5.22 -7.63 -18.12
N THR A 98 4.31 -8.00 -19.02
CA THR A 98 3.90 -9.37 -19.25
C THR A 98 4.85 -9.99 -20.27
N LEU A 99 5.35 -11.19 -19.98
CA LEU A 99 6.20 -11.96 -20.90
C LEU A 99 5.53 -13.28 -21.22
N PHE A 100 5.25 -13.48 -22.49
CA PHE A 100 4.87 -14.76 -23.08
C PHE A 100 6.11 -15.42 -23.68
N TYR A 101 6.45 -16.63 -23.26
CA TYR A 101 7.64 -17.37 -23.68
C TYR A 101 7.55 -17.97 -25.08
N GLY A 102 6.38 -17.92 -25.74
CA GLY A 102 6.19 -18.58 -27.03
C GLY A 102 5.90 -20.08 -26.89
N THR A 103 5.70 -20.73 -28.04
CA THR A 103 5.62 -22.20 -28.13
C THR A 103 6.89 -22.75 -28.75
N SER A 104 7.32 -23.95 -28.35
CA SER A 104 8.43 -24.62 -29.04
C SER A 104 7.99 -25.03 -30.45
N PRO A 105 8.87 -24.94 -31.46
CA PRO A 105 8.56 -25.43 -32.81
C PRO A 105 8.43 -26.95 -32.79
N VAL A 106 7.19 -27.44 -32.83
CA VAL A 106 6.86 -28.87 -32.94
C VAL A 106 6.35 -29.13 -34.37
N PRO A 107 6.84 -30.16 -35.09
CA PRO A 107 6.34 -30.48 -36.43
C PRO A 107 4.81 -30.64 -36.45
N GLY A 108 4.15 -29.88 -37.33
CA GLY A 108 2.68 -29.89 -37.46
C GLY A 108 1.93 -28.98 -36.49
N GLN A 109 2.61 -28.22 -35.62
CA GLN A 109 2.00 -27.23 -34.73
C GLN A 109 2.42 -25.80 -35.12
N PRO A 110 1.51 -24.81 -35.03
CA PRO A 110 1.86 -23.41 -35.24
C PRO A 110 2.88 -22.93 -34.20
N TYR A 111 4.00 -22.39 -34.68
CA TYR A 111 4.95 -21.68 -33.83
C TYR A 111 4.38 -20.30 -33.45
N VAL A 112 4.37 -20.00 -32.16
CA VAL A 112 4.02 -18.67 -31.64
C VAL A 112 5.27 -18.08 -30.99
N PRO A 113 5.81 -16.96 -31.49
CA PRO A 113 7.02 -16.38 -30.93
C PRO A 113 6.79 -15.79 -29.52
N PRO A 114 7.86 -15.63 -28.73
CA PRO A 114 7.81 -14.87 -27.49
C PRO A 114 7.31 -13.45 -27.72
N ARG A 115 6.59 -12.89 -26.74
CA ARG A 115 6.06 -11.52 -26.78
C ARG A 115 6.19 -10.85 -25.42
N VAL A 116 6.41 -9.55 -25.45
CA VAL A 116 6.49 -8.70 -24.25
C VAL A 116 5.65 -7.46 -24.47
N ASP A 117 4.87 -7.08 -23.47
CA ASP A 117 4.13 -5.82 -23.47
C ASP A 117 3.80 -5.42 -22.02
N GLU A 118 3.50 -4.14 -21.79
CA GLU A 118 3.26 -3.58 -20.47
C GLU A 118 1.79 -3.20 -20.28
N GLY A 119 1.20 -3.64 -19.17
CA GLY A 119 -0.17 -3.30 -18.84
C GLY A 119 -0.29 -1.85 -18.36
N ILE A 120 -1.43 -1.21 -18.63
CA ILE A 120 -1.74 0.13 -18.12
C ILE A 120 -2.86 -0.01 -17.08
N PRO A 121 -2.55 -0.38 -15.83
CA PRO A 121 -3.56 -0.55 -14.81
C PRO A 121 -4.11 0.79 -14.37
N LYS A 122 -5.29 0.75 -13.76
CA LYS A 122 -5.98 1.91 -13.24
C LYS A 122 -6.33 1.66 -11.79
N SER A 123 -6.36 2.75 -11.02
CA SER A 123 -6.90 2.75 -9.66
C SER A 123 -7.91 3.87 -9.50
N ARG A 124 -8.80 3.70 -8.54
CA ARG A 124 -9.80 4.68 -8.14
C ARG A 124 -9.89 4.69 -6.61
N ILE A 125 -10.02 5.88 -6.05
CA ILE A 125 -10.36 6.11 -4.65
C ILE A 125 -11.68 6.86 -4.62
N SER A 126 -12.67 6.35 -3.90
CA SER A 126 -14.02 6.91 -3.81
C SER A 126 -14.53 6.93 -2.37
N ASP A 127 -15.74 7.48 -2.19
CA ASP A 127 -16.50 7.41 -0.93
C ASP A 127 -15.71 7.92 0.28
N LYS A 128 -14.93 8.98 0.03
CA LYS A 128 -14.03 9.59 1.01
C LYS A 128 -14.83 10.32 2.09
N VAL A 129 -14.60 9.97 3.34
CA VAL A 129 -15.15 10.62 4.52
C VAL A 129 -14.00 10.96 5.46
N PHE A 130 -13.95 12.21 5.91
CA PHE A 130 -12.93 12.68 6.84
C PHE A 130 -13.60 13.24 8.09
N SER A 131 -13.19 12.75 9.26
CA SER A 131 -13.72 13.20 10.55
C SER A 131 -12.79 12.85 11.69
N GLY A 132 -12.46 13.83 12.54
CA GLY A 132 -11.73 13.61 13.80
C GLY A 132 -10.44 12.80 13.65
N GLY A 133 -9.56 13.21 12.72
CA GLY A 133 -8.31 12.48 12.46
C GLY A 133 -8.50 11.12 11.80
N THR A 134 -9.68 10.83 11.25
CA THR A 134 -9.97 9.59 10.51
C THR A 134 -10.25 9.90 9.04
N ALA A 135 -9.63 9.14 8.15
CA ALA A 135 -9.95 9.05 6.74
C ALA A 135 -10.54 7.66 6.43
N SER A 136 -11.81 7.62 6.00
CA SER A 136 -12.45 6.40 5.49
C SER A 136 -12.71 6.53 3.99
N PHE A 137 -12.40 5.48 3.23
CA PHE A 137 -12.51 5.52 1.77
C PHE A 137 -12.54 4.11 1.16
N ASP A 138 -13.09 4.03 -0.05
CA ASP A 138 -13.01 2.85 -0.89
C ASP A 138 -11.85 3.00 -1.88
N PHE A 139 -11.11 1.92 -2.10
CA PHE A 139 -10.07 1.80 -3.11
C PHE A 139 -10.37 0.64 -4.04
N HIS A 140 -10.11 0.82 -5.33
CA HIS A 140 -10.20 -0.23 -6.34
C HIS A 140 -9.02 -0.08 -7.29
N HIS A 141 -8.30 -1.16 -7.57
CA HIS A 141 -7.44 -1.24 -8.74
C HIS A 141 -7.80 -2.38 -9.67
N TYR A 142 -7.44 -2.21 -10.93
CA TYR A 142 -7.60 -3.25 -11.92
C TYR A 142 -6.57 -3.15 -13.04
N GLY A 143 -6.31 -4.29 -13.70
CA GLY A 143 -5.37 -4.39 -14.81
C GLY A 143 -5.73 -5.54 -15.74
N LYS A 144 -5.46 -5.36 -17.04
CA LYS A 144 -5.63 -6.40 -18.06
C LYS A 144 -4.29 -6.84 -18.61
N ASP A 145 -4.18 -8.10 -19.00
CA ASP A 145 -3.03 -8.61 -19.75
C ASP A 145 -2.97 -7.91 -21.12
N PRO A 146 -1.88 -7.17 -21.42
CA PRO A 146 -1.74 -6.42 -22.67
C PRO A 146 -1.53 -7.31 -23.91
N LEU A 147 -1.09 -8.56 -23.75
CA LEU A 147 -0.78 -9.48 -24.85
C LEU A 147 -1.98 -10.27 -25.37
N THR A 148 -3.13 -10.15 -24.70
CA THR A 148 -4.37 -10.85 -25.03
C THR A 148 -5.44 -9.87 -25.53
N PRO A 149 -6.40 -10.30 -26.38
CA PRO A 149 -7.37 -9.37 -26.95
C PRO A 149 -8.27 -8.75 -25.87
N GLY A 150 -8.12 -7.45 -25.62
CA GLY A 150 -8.70 -6.77 -24.45
C GLY A 150 -10.23 -6.84 -24.30
N PHE A 151 -10.97 -7.22 -25.35
CA PHE A 151 -12.43 -7.42 -25.29
C PHE A 151 -12.84 -8.76 -24.64
N ILE A 152 -11.96 -9.76 -24.61
CA ILE A 152 -12.18 -11.07 -23.95
C ILE A 152 -11.24 -11.29 -22.77
N THR A 153 -10.20 -10.47 -22.63
CA THR A 153 -9.29 -10.53 -21.49
C THR A 153 -10.00 -10.03 -20.23
N PRO A 154 -10.19 -10.89 -19.23
CA PRO A 154 -10.69 -10.45 -17.93
C PRO A 154 -9.69 -9.49 -17.29
N SER A 155 -10.20 -8.57 -16.50
CA SER A 155 -9.35 -7.78 -15.60
C SER A 155 -8.98 -8.63 -14.39
N LEU A 156 -7.84 -8.35 -13.78
CA LEU A 156 -7.68 -8.62 -12.36
C LEU A 156 -8.19 -7.42 -11.57
N ASP A 157 -8.86 -7.67 -10.45
CA ASP A 157 -9.51 -6.65 -9.63
C ASP A 157 -9.22 -6.87 -8.14
N VAL A 158 -8.85 -5.78 -7.45
CA VAL A 158 -8.76 -5.74 -5.98
C VAL A 158 -9.46 -4.49 -5.47
N HIS A 159 -10.34 -4.70 -4.51
CA HIS A 159 -11.13 -3.69 -3.81
C HIS A 159 -10.74 -3.66 -2.34
N SER A 160 -10.78 -2.49 -1.73
CA SER A 160 -10.75 -2.36 -0.28
C SER A 160 -11.66 -1.25 0.22
N ALA A 161 -12.18 -1.45 1.42
CA ALA A 161 -12.80 -0.41 2.22
C ALA A 161 -11.87 -0.17 3.42
N LEU A 162 -11.24 0.99 3.50
CA LEU A 162 -10.22 1.31 4.48
C LEU A 162 -10.68 2.47 5.38
N SER A 163 -10.26 2.40 6.64
CA SER A 163 -10.34 3.47 7.62
C SER A 163 -8.98 3.63 8.27
N VAL A 164 -8.40 4.82 8.16
CA VAL A 164 -7.09 5.17 8.70
C VAL A 164 -7.32 6.30 9.71
N THR A 165 -6.96 6.07 10.96
CA THR A 165 -7.13 7.04 12.04
C THR A 165 -5.78 7.34 12.68
N GLU A 166 -5.44 8.62 12.77
CA GLU A 166 -4.24 9.11 13.44
C GLU A 166 -4.61 9.68 14.81
N ASP A 167 -4.07 9.06 15.86
CA ASP A 167 -4.15 9.53 17.25
C ASP A 167 -2.76 10.00 17.68
N GLN A 168 -2.48 11.28 17.43
CA GLN A 168 -1.18 11.89 17.71
C GLN A 168 -0.87 11.94 19.21
N GLU A 169 -1.89 12.12 20.07
CA GLU A 169 -1.71 12.14 21.52
C GLU A 169 -1.18 10.81 22.05
N LYS A 170 -1.61 9.70 21.43
CA LYS A 170 -1.14 8.35 21.78
C LYS A 170 0.02 7.86 20.93
N GLY A 171 0.45 8.61 19.91
CA GLY A 171 1.44 8.15 18.93
C GLY A 171 1.00 6.88 18.21
N MET A 172 -0.24 6.85 17.73
CA MET A 172 -0.88 5.64 17.21
C MET A 172 -1.58 5.87 15.87
N LEU A 173 -1.30 4.98 14.91
CA LEU A 173 -1.99 4.89 13.64
C LEU A 173 -2.88 3.64 13.63
N ILE A 174 -4.19 3.81 13.57
CA ILE A 174 -5.16 2.72 13.55
C ILE A 174 -5.58 2.50 12.10
N ILE A 175 -5.42 1.26 11.61
CA ILE A 175 -5.83 0.89 10.26
C ILE A 175 -6.83 -0.25 10.35
N LYS A 176 -8.03 -0.01 9.79
CA LYS A 176 -9.11 -0.98 9.70
C LYS A 176 -9.59 -1.12 8.28
N GLY A 177 -10.03 -2.32 7.91
CA GLY A 177 -10.64 -2.52 6.61
C GLY A 177 -10.66 -3.97 6.14
N SER A 178 -11.21 -4.14 4.95
CA SER A 178 -11.30 -5.43 4.28
C SER A 178 -10.82 -5.31 2.84
N PHE A 179 -10.05 -6.29 2.39
CA PHE A 179 -9.65 -6.44 1.00
C PHE A 179 -10.43 -7.59 0.36
N THR A 180 -10.99 -7.33 -0.81
CA THR A 180 -11.72 -8.31 -1.61
C THR A 180 -11.27 -8.23 -3.06
N GLY A 181 -11.47 -9.28 -3.84
CA GLY A 181 -11.10 -9.25 -5.25
C GLY A 181 -11.15 -10.62 -5.89
N ASP A 182 -10.43 -10.76 -7.00
CA ASP A 182 -10.22 -12.05 -7.64
C ASP A 182 -9.34 -12.97 -6.80
N SER A 183 -9.56 -14.28 -6.92
CA SER A 183 -8.73 -15.30 -6.24
C SER A 183 -7.39 -15.57 -6.94
N PHE A 184 -7.12 -14.84 -8.01
CA PHE A 184 -5.87 -14.85 -8.77
C PHE A 184 -5.67 -13.44 -9.35
N PRO A 185 -4.47 -12.84 -9.27
CA PRO A 185 -3.25 -13.37 -8.65
C PRO A 185 -3.24 -13.13 -7.11
N SER A 186 -2.11 -13.33 -6.43
CA SER A 186 -1.95 -12.99 -5.01
C SER A 186 -2.09 -11.49 -4.78
N ALA A 187 -2.48 -11.10 -3.57
CA ALA A 187 -2.59 -9.70 -3.17
C ALA A 187 -1.80 -9.43 -1.89
N GLU A 188 -1.26 -8.21 -1.75
CA GLU A 188 -0.62 -7.72 -0.52
C GLU A 188 -0.82 -6.22 -0.38
N ALA A 189 -0.81 -5.75 0.87
CA ALA A 189 -0.84 -4.33 1.19
C ALA A 189 0.10 -4.02 2.36
N PHE A 190 0.72 -2.83 2.33
CA PHE A 190 1.59 -2.35 3.40
C PHE A 190 1.60 -0.83 3.47
N VAL A 191 1.95 -0.31 4.64
CA VAL A 191 2.10 1.13 4.91
C VAL A 191 3.57 1.45 5.21
N VAL A 192 4.00 2.67 4.87
CA VAL A 192 5.37 3.17 5.07
C VAL A 192 5.34 4.32 6.06
N ASP A 193 6.31 4.34 6.97
CA ASP A 193 6.49 5.42 7.94
C ASP A 193 7.09 6.69 7.30
N GLN A 194 7.28 7.71 8.14
CA GLN A 194 7.75 9.02 7.68
C GLN A 194 9.23 9.02 7.30
N SER A 195 10.05 8.11 7.84
CA SER A 195 11.43 7.93 7.38
C SER A 195 11.53 7.32 5.98
N GLY A 196 10.48 6.63 5.51
CA GLY A 196 10.50 5.82 4.29
C GLY A 196 11.22 4.48 4.45
N MET A 197 11.84 4.23 5.60
CA MET A 197 12.64 3.03 5.86
C MET A 197 11.77 1.91 6.44
N THR A 198 10.97 2.20 7.47
CA THR A 198 10.15 1.21 8.15
C THR A 198 8.83 0.99 7.42
N LYS A 199 8.45 -0.27 7.28
CA LYS A 199 7.27 -0.69 6.53
C LYS A 199 6.55 -1.77 7.30
N VAL A 200 5.23 -1.75 7.25
CA VAL A 200 4.38 -2.67 8.01
C VAL A 200 3.35 -3.26 7.07
N PHE A 201 3.31 -4.59 6.99
CA PHE A 201 2.24 -5.27 6.25
C PHE A 201 0.88 -4.97 6.89
N LEU A 202 -0.10 -4.65 6.05
CA LEU A 202 -1.52 -4.63 6.42
C LEU A 202 -2.16 -6.02 6.21
N GLY A 203 -1.58 -6.81 5.31
CA GLY A 203 -1.98 -8.19 5.04
C GLY A 203 -1.46 -8.67 3.69
N ALA A 204 -1.51 -9.98 3.49
CA ALA A 204 -1.22 -10.64 2.23
C ALA A 204 -2.07 -11.90 2.07
N LYS A 205 -2.33 -12.29 0.83
CA LYS A 205 -3.06 -13.51 0.49
C LYS A 205 -2.48 -14.15 -0.76
N GLN A 206 -2.04 -15.40 -0.64
CA GLN A 206 -1.62 -16.18 -1.79
C GLN A 206 -2.82 -16.51 -2.69
N GLU A 207 -2.61 -16.47 -4.01
CA GLU A 207 -3.58 -16.93 -4.99
C GLU A 207 -4.05 -18.37 -4.68
N SER A 208 -5.35 -18.62 -4.84
CA SER A 208 -5.94 -19.96 -4.67
C SER A 208 -6.72 -20.42 -5.90
N GLY A 209 -6.88 -19.53 -6.89
CA GLY A 209 -7.47 -19.80 -8.20
C GLY A 209 -6.43 -19.83 -9.32
N GLY A 210 -6.91 -19.83 -10.56
CA GLY A 210 -6.07 -19.66 -11.76
C GLY A 210 -6.70 -18.63 -12.69
N ILE A 211 -6.23 -18.55 -13.95
CA ILE A 211 -6.71 -17.55 -14.93
C ILE A 211 -8.25 -17.52 -15.07
N HIS A 212 -8.93 -18.66 -14.88
CA HIS A 212 -10.39 -18.74 -14.95
C HIS A 212 -11.11 -17.98 -13.82
N SER A 213 -10.45 -17.71 -12.69
CA SER A 213 -11.02 -16.94 -11.57
C SER A 213 -10.91 -15.43 -11.75
N LEU A 214 -10.45 -14.95 -12.90
CA LEU A 214 -10.46 -13.54 -13.29
C LEU A 214 -11.78 -13.14 -13.98
N PHE A 215 -12.59 -14.09 -14.44
CA PHE A 215 -13.83 -13.75 -15.14
C PHE A 215 -14.85 -13.17 -14.17
N GLY A 216 -15.14 -11.87 -14.33
CA GLY A 216 -16.11 -11.13 -13.52
C GLY A 216 -15.43 -10.02 -12.73
N ASP A 217 -16.20 -9.39 -11.84
CA ASP A 217 -15.67 -8.52 -10.77
C ASP A 217 -15.86 -9.29 -9.46
N ASN A 218 -14.98 -10.26 -9.22
CA ASN A 218 -15.14 -11.12 -8.06
C ASN A 218 -14.80 -10.33 -6.79
N LYS A 219 -15.61 -10.54 -5.74
CA LYS A 219 -15.43 -9.90 -4.43
C LYS A 219 -15.11 -10.93 -3.37
N ASN A 220 -14.24 -11.88 -3.70
CA ASN A 220 -13.83 -12.92 -2.77
C ASN A 220 -13.03 -12.28 -1.63
N PRO A 221 -13.23 -12.69 -0.37
CA PRO A 221 -12.41 -12.21 0.73
C PRO A 221 -10.94 -12.55 0.52
N LEU A 222 -10.07 -11.54 0.58
CA LEU A 222 -8.62 -11.72 0.47
C LEU A 222 -7.99 -11.72 1.86
N PHE A 223 -8.11 -10.59 2.58
CA PHE A 223 -7.67 -10.43 3.97
C PHE A 223 -8.36 -9.23 4.62
N ASN A 224 -8.37 -9.20 5.96
CA ASN A 224 -8.85 -8.08 6.74
C ASN A 224 -7.68 -7.45 7.49
N VAL A 225 -7.79 -6.15 7.76
CA VAL A 225 -6.86 -5.41 8.61
C VAL A 225 -7.65 -4.81 9.77
N ASP A 226 -7.18 -5.04 10.99
CA ASP A 226 -7.64 -4.38 12.21
C ASP A 226 -6.44 -4.35 13.16
N MET A 227 -5.65 -3.28 13.07
CA MET A 227 -4.38 -3.16 13.77
C MET A 227 -4.11 -1.72 14.19
N GLN A 228 -3.26 -1.58 15.19
CA GLN A 228 -2.72 -0.31 15.66
C GLN A 228 -1.21 -0.34 15.44
N ILE A 229 -0.64 0.71 14.86
CA ILE A 229 0.79 0.86 14.65
C ILE A 229 1.24 2.02 15.51
N MET A 230 2.13 1.76 16.47
CA MET A 230 2.70 2.79 17.31
C MET A 230 3.80 3.52 16.56
N PHE A 231 3.91 4.84 16.74
CA PHE A 231 4.94 5.67 16.12
C PHE A 231 5.57 6.66 17.11
N ASP A 232 6.81 7.08 16.84
CA ASP A 232 7.54 8.07 17.63
C ASP A 232 7.14 9.52 17.27
N SER A 233 7.73 10.52 17.95
CA SER A 233 7.47 11.93 17.66
C SER A 233 7.86 12.40 16.25
N ASN A 234 8.57 11.56 15.47
CA ASN A 234 8.93 11.83 14.08
C ASN A 234 8.07 11.03 13.11
N GLY A 235 7.03 10.34 13.59
CA GLY A 235 6.16 9.48 12.78
C GLY A 235 6.82 8.17 12.31
N ASN A 236 7.89 7.71 12.97
CA ASN A 236 8.52 6.43 12.65
C ASN A 236 7.87 5.28 13.40
N PHE A 237 7.59 4.17 12.72
CA PHE A 237 6.92 3.03 13.35
C PHE A 237 7.81 2.33 14.36
N THR A 238 7.24 1.97 15.52
CA THR A 238 7.96 1.35 16.64
C THR A 238 7.43 -0.04 16.99
N SER A 239 6.13 -0.28 16.86
CA SER A 239 5.50 -1.57 17.14
C SER A 239 4.12 -1.71 16.50
N VAL A 240 3.60 -2.93 16.45
CA VAL A 240 2.23 -3.25 16.01
C VAL A 240 1.46 -3.88 17.17
N CYS A 241 0.25 -3.41 17.43
CA CYS A 241 -0.68 -4.03 18.35
C CYS A 241 -1.87 -4.62 17.57
N GLN A 242 -2.11 -5.92 17.75
CA GLN A 242 -3.27 -6.62 17.21
C GLN A 242 -4.01 -7.31 18.37
N GLY A 243 -5.23 -6.85 18.67
CA GLY A 243 -5.94 -7.27 19.88
C GLY A 243 -5.12 -6.94 21.13
N ASP A 244 -4.86 -7.95 21.97
CA ASP A 244 -4.08 -7.82 23.20
C ASP A 244 -2.57 -8.11 23.01
N GLN A 245 -2.14 -8.41 21.77
CA GLN A 245 -0.75 -8.75 21.47
C GLN A 245 -0.02 -7.56 20.86
N THR A 246 1.21 -7.33 21.34
CA THR A 246 2.14 -6.35 20.78
C THR A 246 3.31 -7.09 20.15
N TYR A 247 3.64 -6.72 18.92
CA TYR A 247 4.74 -7.24 18.13
C TYR A 247 5.73 -6.12 17.85
N THR A 248 7.01 -6.45 17.78
CA THR A 248 7.96 -5.61 17.04
C THR A 248 7.57 -5.59 15.56
N ILE A 249 8.06 -4.57 14.83
CA ILE A 249 7.79 -4.45 13.39
C ILE A 249 8.24 -5.71 12.62
N ASP A 250 9.41 -6.24 12.94
CA ASP A 250 9.97 -7.42 12.27
C ASP A 250 9.17 -8.69 12.58
N GLU A 251 8.74 -8.88 13.83
CA GLU A 251 7.91 -10.02 14.22
C GLU A 251 6.57 -10.01 13.48
N TRP A 252 5.91 -8.85 13.42
CA TRP A 252 4.65 -8.70 12.70
C TRP A 252 4.81 -9.01 11.20
N ASN A 253 5.83 -8.41 10.58
CA ASN A 253 6.06 -8.59 9.17
C ASN A 253 6.41 -10.04 8.83
N LYS A 254 7.20 -10.70 9.68
CA LYS A 254 7.51 -12.12 9.55
C LYS A 254 6.27 -12.98 9.71
N TYR A 255 5.39 -12.67 10.66
CA TYR A 255 4.12 -13.38 10.85
C TYR A 255 3.28 -13.34 9.56
N ILE A 256 3.11 -12.17 8.94
CA ILE A 256 2.36 -12.06 7.67
C ILE A 256 3.02 -12.85 6.54
N GLN A 257 4.35 -12.90 6.50
CA GLN A 257 5.07 -13.70 5.50
C GLN A 257 4.93 -15.21 5.72
N ASP A 258 4.89 -15.65 6.98
CA ASP A 258 4.77 -17.07 7.33
C ASP A 258 3.33 -17.60 7.14
N GLU A 259 2.30 -16.74 7.23
CA GLU A 259 0.88 -17.07 6.99
C GLU A 259 0.47 -17.01 5.51
N PHE A 260 1.35 -16.53 4.63
CA PHE A 260 1.10 -16.43 3.18
C PHE A 260 1.13 -17.79 2.49
#